data_AF-A0A7K3YDS5-F1
#
_entry.id   AF-A0A7K3YDS5-F1
#
_cell.length_a   1.000
_cell.length_b   1.000
_cell.length_c   1.000
_cell.angle_alpha   90.00
_cell.angle_beta   90.00
_cell.angle_gamma   90.00
#
_symmetry.space_group_name_H-M   'P 1'
#
loop_
_entity.id
_entity.type
_entity.pdbx_description
1 polymer ?
#
loop_
_entity_poly.entity_id
_entity_poly.type
_entity_poly.pdbx_seq_one_letter_code
_entity_poly.pdbx_strand_id
1 'polypeptide(L)'
;MKDVFDVFDEGFEEITRMVGQGNYKGPFVYSSNLTLFSTLLDYEDGILISEILEGVFSQVGPFAEELDAKEIGLINEQLAAQMKIITDSYRAEDKNILYQALRDLRSIATKFQIKCMRSGPMKV
;
A
#
# COMPACT_ATOMS: atom_id res chain seq x y z
N MET A 1 -24.14 3.72 -11.41
CA MET A 1 -22.83 3.06 -11.45
C MET A 1 -21.87 4.05 -10.81
N LYS A 2 -21.20 3.71 -9.69
CA LYS A 2 -20.19 4.61 -9.11
C LYS A 2 -19.09 4.81 -10.15
N ASP A 3 -18.53 6.02 -10.23
CA ASP A 3 -17.37 6.26 -11.08
C ASP A 3 -16.23 5.34 -10.59
N VAL A 4 -15.47 4.74 -11.52
CA VAL A 4 -14.29 3.92 -11.17
C VAL A 4 -13.35 4.72 -10.27
N PHE A 5 -13.28 6.03 -10.51
CA PHE A 5 -12.46 6.95 -9.78
C PHE A 5 -12.98 7.25 -8.36
N ASP A 6 -14.28 7.16 -8.11
CA ASP A 6 -14.85 7.28 -6.75
C ASP A 6 -14.46 6.07 -5.88
N VAL A 7 -14.46 4.87 -6.48
CA VAL A 7 -14.07 3.63 -5.78
C VAL A 7 -12.60 3.70 -5.37
N PHE A 8 -11.76 4.28 -6.23
CA PHE A 8 -10.34 4.45 -5.98
C PHE A 8 -10.03 5.52 -4.93
N ASP A 9 -10.71 6.66 -4.98
CA ASP A 9 -10.56 7.71 -3.96
C ASP A 9 -10.93 7.17 -2.57
N GLU A 10 -12.10 6.55 -2.43
CA GLU A 10 -12.54 5.94 -1.17
C GLU A 10 -11.55 4.85 -0.71
N GLY A 11 -11.06 4.03 -1.64
CA GLY A 11 -10.09 2.97 -1.35
C GLY A 11 -8.75 3.51 -0.84
N PHE A 12 -8.20 4.54 -1.49
CA PHE A 12 -6.93 5.14 -1.10
C PHE A 12 -7.02 5.92 0.21
N GLU A 13 -8.13 6.61 0.46
CA GLU A 13 -8.38 7.28 1.74
C GLU A 13 -8.39 6.27 2.90
N GLU A 14 -9.12 5.16 2.74
CA GLU A 14 -9.19 4.11 3.76
C GLU A 14 -7.84 3.42 3.98
N ILE A 15 -7.11 3.09 2.90
CA ILE A 15 -5.76 2.53 2.99
C ILE A 15 -4.84 3.48 3.76
N THR A 16 -4.81 4.76 3.39
CA THR A 16 -3.94 5.77 4.02
C THR A 16 -4.26 5.92 5.50
N ARG A 17 -5.54 5.98 5.85
CA ARG A 17 -6.02 6.06 7.23
C ARG A 17 -5.56 4.87 8.06
N MET A 18 -5.70 3.65 7.54
CA MET A 18 -5.34 2.42 8.25
C MET A 18 -3.82 2.22 8.37
N VAL A 19 -3.06 2.59 7.33
CA VAL A 19 -1.58 2.63 7.39
C VAL A 19 -1.12 3.57 8.49
N GLY A 20 -1.71 4.76 8.61
CA GLY A 20 -1.39 5.69 9.70
C GLY A 20 -1.66 5.12 11.10
N GLN A 21 -2.57 4.14 11.21
CA GLN A 21 -2.89 3.43 12.46
C GLN A 21 -2.01 2.19 12.69
N GLY A 22 -1.12 1.85 11.76
CA GLY A 22 -0.33 0.60 11.81
C GLY A 22 -1.17 -0.67 11.62
N ASN A 23 -2.40 -0.55 11.10
CA ASN A 23 -3.25 -1.68 10.79
C ASN A 23 -3.07 -2.05 9.31
N TYR A 24 -2.29 -3.09 9.03
CA TYR A 24 -1.96 -3.51 7.66
C TYR A 24 -2.88 -4.59 7.09
N LYS A 25 -3.68 -5.25 7.94
CA LYS A 25 -4.68 -6.24 7.49
C LYS A 25 -5.79 -5.58 6.68
N GLY A 26 -6.24 -4.41 7.12
CA GLY A 26 -7.27 -3.65 6.40
C GLY A 26 -6.81 -3.20 5.01
N PRO A 27 -5.65 -2.53 4.86
CA PRO A 27 -5.06 -2.17 3.58
C PRO A 27 -4.86 -3.34 2.63
N PHE A 28 -4.45 -4.51 3.12
CA PHE A 28 -4.38 -5.73 2.29
C PHE A 28 -5.76 -6.06 1.69
N VAL A 29 -6.80 -6.16 2.51
CA VAL A 29 -8.16 -6.49 2.05
C VAL A 29 -8.71 -5.44 1.07
N TYR A 30 -8.49 -4.15 1.36
CA TYR A 30 -8.92 -3.07 0.47
C TYR A 30 -8.20 -3.11 -0.88
N SER A 31 -6.91 -3.43 -0.88
CA SER A 31 -6.13 -3.56 -2.11
C SER A 31 -6.66 -4.71 -2.98
N SER A 32 -6.91 -5.88 -2.40
CA SER A 32 -7.51 -7.01 -3.13
C SER A 32 -8.90 -6.69 -3.68
N ASN A 33 -9.71 -5.94 -2.93
CA ASN A 33 -11.01 -5.48 -3.42
C ASN A 33 -10.86 -4.52 -4.62
N LEU A 34 -9.90 -3.60 -4.56
CA LEU A 34 -9.60 -2.70 -5.68
C LEU A 34 -9.18 -3.48 -6.92
N THR A 35 -8.37 -4.55 -6.79
CA THR A 35 -8.01 -5.43 -7.91
C THR A 35 -9.25 -6.01 -8.57
N LEU A 36 -10.17 -6.59 -7.78
CA LEU A 36 -11.43 -7.12 -8.29
C LEU A 36 -12.24 -6.04 -9.04
N PHE A 37 -12.40 -4.86 -8.46
CA PHE A 37 -13.12 -3.76 -9.11
C PHE A 37 -12.45 -3.29 -10.40
N SER A 38 -11.12 -3.18 -10.41
CA SER A 38 -10.37 -2.80 -11.62
C SER A 38 -10.50 -3.81 -12.74
N THR A 39 -10.49 -5.11 -12.41
CA THR A 39 -10.75 -6.16 -13.40
C THR A 39 -12.17 -6.08 -13.96
N LEU A 40 -13.18 -5.84 -13.12
CA LEU A 40 -14.57 -5.73 -13.56
C LEU A 40 -14.86 -4.49 -14.41
N LEU A 41 -14.01 -3.47 -14.31
CA LEU A 41 -14.17 -2.17 -14.98
C LEU A 41 -13.13 -1.96 -16.11
N ASP A 42 -12.35 -2.99 -16.46
CA ASP A 42 -11.28 -2.94 -17.46
C ASP A 42 -10.29 -1.78 -17.25
N TYR A 43 -10.01 -1.44 -15.99
CA TYR A 43 -9.08 -0.36 -15.64
C TYR A 43 -7.67 -0.91 -15.35
N GLU A 44 -6.86 -1.05 -16.39
CA GLU A 44 -5.53 -1.68 -16.32
C GLU A 44 -4.58 -1.03 -15.30
N ASP A 45 -4.51 0.30 -15.24
CA ASP A 45 -3.70 1.00 -14.24
C ASP A 45 -4.17 0.66 -12.81
N GLY A 46 -5.49 0.53 -12.63
CA GLY A 46 -6.08 0.15 -11.35
C GLY A 46 -5.67 -1.25 -10.90
N ILE A 47 -5.58 -2.21 -11.85
CA ILE A 47 -5.06 -3.56 -11.58
C ILE A 47 -3.61 -3.46 -11.09
N LEU A 48 -2.76 -2.74 -11.83
CA LEU A 48 -1.34 -2.58 -11.47
C LEU A 48 -1.17 -1.95 -10.07
N ILE A 49 -1.89 -0.86 -9.79
CA ILE A 49 -1.80 -0.17 -8.50
C ILE A 49 -2.21 -1.12 -7.38
N SER A 50 -3.38 -1.75 -7.51
CA SER A 50 -3.96 -2.59 -6.48
C SER A 50 -3.13 -3.85 -6.19
N GLU A 51 -2.58 -4.51 -7.20
CA GLU A 51 -1.69 -5.67 -7.03
C GLU A 51 -0.39 -5.30 -6.30
N ILE A 52 0.19 -4.13 -6.62
CA ILE A 52 1.38 -3.65 -5.92
C ILE A 52 1.07 -3.35 -4.45
N LEU A 53 -0.07 -2.72 -4.17
CA LEU A 53 -0.51 -2.43 -2.81
C LEU A 53 -0.76 -3.72 -2.02
N GLU A 54 -1.44 -4.70 -2.60
CA GLU A 54 -1.64 -6.02 -1.99
C GLU A 54 -0.30 -6.69 -1.67
N GLY A 55 0.63 -6.67 -2.63
CA GLY A 55 1.98 -7.19 -2.45
C GLY A 55 2.76 -6.48 -1.35
N VAL A 56 2.59 -5.16 -1.19
CA VAL A 56 3.23 -4.38 -0.14
C VAL A 56 2.67 -4.75 1.23
N PHE A 57 1.35 -4.80 1.38
CA PHE A 57 0.73 -5.05 2.68
C PHE A 57 0.86 -6.52 3.12
N SER A 58 0.91 -7.48 2.19
CA SER A 58 1.26 -8.87 2.49
C SER A 58 2.72 -9.03 2.97
N GLN A 59 3.63 -8.18 2.51
CA GLN A 59 5.02 -8.17 2.99
C GLN A 59 5.17 -7.49 4.34
N VAL A 60 4.52 -6.34 4.55
CA VAL A 60 4.70 -5.53 5.77
C VAL A 60 3.89 -6.08 6.95
N GLY A 61 2.65 -6.51 6.70
CA GLY A 61 1.69 -6.88 7.74
C GLY A 61 2.21 -7.91 8.75
N PRO A 62 2.74 -9.07 8.31
CA PRO A 62 3.20 -10.10 9.24
C PRO A 62 4.29 -9.61 10.20
N PHE A 63 5.25 -8.81 9.73
CA PHE A 63 6.33 -8.32 10.60
C PHE A 63 5.90 -7.15 11.48
N ALA A 64 4.93 -6.35 11.03
CA ALA A 64 4.43 -5.24 11.82
C ALA A 64 3.75 -5.69 13.12
N GLU A 65 3.12 -6.88 13.14
CA GLU A 65 2.52 -7.44 14.37
C GLU A 65 3.57 -7.80 15.45
N GLU A 66 4.82 -8.00 15.02
CA GLU A 66 5.92 -8.41 15.88
C GLU A 66 6.73 -7.21 16.44
N LEU A 67 6.72 -6.06 15.74
CA LEU A 67 7.52 -4.87 16.02
C LEU A 67 6.99 -3.97 17.14
N ASP A 68 7.88 -3.14 17.68
CA ASP A 68 7.50 -2.04 18.56
C ASP A 68 6.84 -0.88 17.79
N ALA A 69 6.06 -0.07 18.51
CA ALA A 69 5.32 1.04 17.92
C ALA A 69 6.22 2.12 17.28
N LYS A 70 7.49 2.23 17.70
CA LYS A 70 8.42 3.25 17.20
C LYS A 70 9.02 2.83 15.85
N GLU A 71 9.35 1.57 15.69
CA GLU A 71 9.81 1.00 14.43
C GLU A 71 8.69 0.96 13.38
N ILE A 72 7.46 0.70 13.80
CA ILE A 72 6.26 0.77 12.94
C ILE A 72 5.95 2.21 12.53
N GLY A 73 6.18 3.20 13.40
CA GLY A 73 5.93 4.61 13.10
C GLY A 73 6.71 5.11 11.88
N LEU A 74 8.01 4.78 11.79
CA LEU A 74 8.84 5.21 10.66
C LEU A 74 8.39 4.60 9.33
N ILE A 75 8.01 3.31 9.32
CA ILE A 75 7.55 2.65 8.10
C ILE A 75 6.16 3.16 7.69
N ASN A 76 5.26 3.43 8.65
CA ASN A 76 3.96 4.05 8.38
C ASN A 76 4.10 5.39 7.68
N GLU A 77 4.99 6.26 8.18
CA GLU A 77 5.24 7.58 7.58
C GLU A 77 5.73 7.45 6.13
N GLN A 78 6.66 6.53 5.87
CA GLN A 78 7.19 6.30 4.52
C GLN A 78 6.12 5.76 3.57
N LEU A 79 5.31 4.78 4.01
CA LEU A 79 4.23 4.22 3.21
C LEU A 79 3.13 5.26 2.97
N ALA A 80 2.72 6.02 3.98
CA ALA A 80 1.72 7.07 3.85
C ALA A 80 2.16 8.19 2.89
N ALA A 81 3.43 8.58 2.92
CA ALA A 81 3.97 9.56 1.99
C ALA A 81 3.88 9.09 0.52
N GLN A 82 4.20 7.83 0.26
CA GLN A 82 4.07 7.25 -1.09
C GLN A 82 2.60 7.06 -1.50
N MET A 83 1.74 6.63 -0.58
CA MET A 83 0.29 6.54 -0.81
C MET A 83 -0.29 7.89 -1.25
N LYS A 84 0.11 8.98 -0.59
CA LYS A 84 -0.32 10.32 -0.98
C LYS A 84 0.06 10.65 -2.43
N ILE A 85 1.30 10.35 -2.84
CA ILE A 85 1.74 10.59 -4.21
C ILE A 85 0.94 9.75 -5.22
N ILE A 86 0.61 8.49 -4.87
CA ILE A 86 -0.23 7.63 -5.70
C ILE A 86 -1.63 8.24 -5.85
N THR A 87 -2.28 8.65 -4.75
CA THR A 87 -3.59 9.31 -4.76
C THR A 87 -3.59 10.58 -5.60
N ASP A 88 -2.52 11.38 -5.52
CA ASP A 88 -2.42 12.64 -6.24
C ASP A 88 -2.13 12.44 -7.75
N SER A 89 -1.61 11.28 -8.16
CA SER A 89 -1.08 11.06 -9.53
C SER A 89 -1.79 9.98 -10.34
N TYR A 90 -2.62 9.11 -9.75
CA TYR A 90 -3.17 7.96 -10.46
C TYR A 90 -4.07 8.32 -11.66
N ARG A 91 -4.70 9.50 -11.62
CA ARG A 91 -5.52 10.06 -12.73
C ARG A 91 -4.73 10.86 -13.75
N ALA A 92 -3.46 11.17 -13.49
CA ALA A 92 -2.65 11.95 -14.42
C ALA A 92 -2.46 11.20 -15.74
N GLU A 93 -2.38 11.93 -16.85
CA GLU A 93 -2.06 11.35 -18.17
C GLU A 93 -0.61 10.87 -18.20
N ASP A 94 0.33 11.67 -17.66
CA ASP A 94 1.71 11.24 -17.45
C ASP A 94 1.82 10.38 -16.18
N LYS A 95 2.12 9.09 -16.38
CA LYS A 95 2.22 8.08 -15.30
C LYS A 95 3.60 8.00 -14.65
N ASN A 96 4.57 8.83 -15.04
CA ASN A 96 5.93 8.75 -14.50
C ASN A 96 5.95 8.87 -12.97
N ILE A 97 5.22 9.84 -12.41
CA ILE A 97 5.14 10.06 -10.96
C ILE A 97 4.47 8.87 -10.26
N LEU A 98 3.38 8.35 -10.83
CA LEU A 98 2.68 7.18 -10.31
C LEU A 98 3.61 5.96 -10.24
N TYR A 99 4.27 5.62 -11.35
CA TYR A 99 5.16 4.45 -11.42
C TYR A 99 6.38 4.59 -10.52
N GLN A 100 6.91 5.80 -10.39
CA GLN A 100 7.99 6.13 -9.48
C GLN A 100 7.57 5.90 -8.02
N ALA A 101 6.37 6.34 -7.62
CA ALA A 101 5.83 6.13 -6.29
C ALA A 101 5.54 4.65 -5.99
N LEU A 102 4.93 3.92 -6.94
CA LEU A 102 4.68 2.48 -6.79
C LEU A 102 5.96 1.68 -6.61
N ARG A 103 7.00 2.00 -7.40
CA ARG A 103 8.33 1.38 -7.28
C ARG A 103 8.95 1.65 -5.91
N ASP A 104 8.88 2.89 -5.45
CA ASP A 104 9.48 3.28 -4.17
C ASP A 104 8.72 2.66 -2.99
N LEU A 105 7.39 2.58 -3.06
CA LEU A 105 6.55 1.87 -2.09
C LEU A 105 6.96 0.38 -1.97
N ARG A 106 7.14 -0.30 -3.10
CA ARG A 106 7.62 -1.70 -3.13
C ARG A 106 9.02 -1.85 -2.56
N SER A 107 9.92 -0.91 -2.86
CA SER A 107 11.30 -0.88 -2.35
C SER A 107 11.32 -0.72 -0.83
N ILE A 108 10.49 0.18 -0.29
CA ILE A 108 10.31 0.41 1.15
C ILE A 108 9.88 -0.88 1.85
N ALA A 109 8.80 -1.52 1.36
CA ALA A 109 8.28 -2.77 1.93
C ALA A 109 9.31 -3.90 1.91
N THR A 110 10.04 -4.05 0.79
CA THR A 110 11.07 -5.08 0.64
C THR A 110 12.25 -4.86 1.60
N LYS A 111 12.73 -3.62 1.72
CA LYS A 111 13.82 -3.29 2.67
C LYS A 111 13.42 -3.54 4.11
N PHE A 112 12.17 -3.22 4.45
CA PHE A 112 11.59 -3.48 5.75
C PHE A 112 11.55 -4.99 6.05
N GLN A 113 11.00 -5.80 5.14
CA GLN A 113 10.99 -7.26 5.26
C GLN A 113 12.40 -7.83 5.46
N ILE A 114 13.38 -7.40 4.66
CA ILE A 114 14.78 -7.84 4.81
C ILE A 114 15.35 -7.46 6.17
N LYS A 115 15.07 -6.25 6.66
CA LYS A 115 15.49 -5.82 8.00
C LYS A 115 14.90 -6.75 9.06
N CYS A 116 13.59 -6.98 9.05
CA CYS A 116 12.91 -7.84 10.02
C CYS A 116 13.46 -9.28 10.00
N MET A 117 13.62 -9.87 8.81
CA MET A 117 14.18 -11.23 8.67
C MET A 117 15.62 -11.36 9.20
N ARG A 118 16.44 -10.29 9.10
CA ARG A 118 17.82 -10.29 9.58
C ARG A 118 17.96 -10.08 11.09
N SER A 119 16.96 -9.45 11.73
CA SER A 119 17.00 -9.14 13.16
C SER A 119 16.74 -10.35 14.08
N GLY A 120 16.36 -11.52 13.54
CA GLY A 120 15.99 -12.70 14.33
C GLY A 120 14.62 -12.53 15.02
N PRO A 121 14.06 -13.60 15.64
CA PRO A 121 12.68 -13.57 16.11
C PRO A 121 12.52 -12.51 17.19
N MET A 122 11.65 -11.54 16.92
CA MET A 122 11.20 -10.57 17.89
C MET A 122 10.01 -11.16 18.62
N LYS A 123 10.14 -11.27 19.94
CA LYS A 123 9.31 -12.01 20.90
C LYS A 123 9.70 -13.50 21.02
N VAL A 124 10.51 -13.75 22.04
CA VAL A 124 10.38 -14.95 22.89
C VAL A 124 9.39 -14.60 24.00
#